data_AF-A0A661R8N8-F1
#
_entry.id   AF-A0A661R8N8-F1
#
_cell.length_a   1.000
_cell.length_b   1.000
_cell.length_c   1.000
_cell.angle_alpha   90.00
_cell.angle_beta   90.00
_cell.angle_gamma   90.00
#
_symmetry.space_group_name_H-M   'P 1'
#
loop_
_entity.id
_entity.type
_entity.pdbx_description
1 polymer ?
#
loop_
_entity_poly.entity_id
_entity_poly.type
_entity_poly.pdbx_seq_one_letter_code
_entity_poly.pdbx_strand_id
1 'polypeptide(L)'
;MLPDYFEFSLPTKLVYGVGILDSIEDAVARFGKRKALLVTDKILLKAGPVAQVKAGFKKTNIKITAIFDNVPPNSTIKTVQDCAALGKKKNCDMVIAIGGGSVIDTAKVANLLMVKGGKVQDHMGAYLLEILDDLLPAIVIPTTAGTGSEVTKVAVIADPDNDVKLPFAEEQFLPQLAILDPQMTISMPPKLTAGTGMDALVHAIEAYVDKEWSPASDALALHAIKLLTHNILSACDKPDDLQARGAMQVGSFLAGVAFSHSMVGMVHGISHALGGVYHIPHGLANALILPEVMEYNLESKIDRYADVAQAMGVSFPKIVSDSQSVIKSGALDLITKAVKKTDLDALKNLVDTKAHKLRDFAVHKLENLGFVDGWIRRQAAMAGIEKVRMLNRQLAFLTGMPLNLKDAGIKDNLAKLDQVADTAMEDGSMLYNPVEPNREAVMDIVKRVYYTKDTPLEVTREDLRPGAEKKSATKKISNVFKDSEMVYDILMDFYDMLNKDPKIGPSLKKTNLCIQFRYTKPDAVITIDATGDETQLIKGKFKGEPEVTMSMDADFAHKFWHGKANLVTALTRRQVKAKGNVPKTLKLLPILKPAYDLYPDFLREKGFERLVL
;
A
#
# COMPACT_ATOMS: atom_id res chain seq x y z
N MET A 1 -12.24 -21.09 -8.41
CA MET A 1 -13.23 -20.75 -9.46
C MET A 1 -13.01 -19.29 -9.84
N LEU A 2 -13.33 -18.90 -11.07
CA LEU A 2 -13.34 -17.50 -11.53
C LEU A 2 -14.80 -17.03 -11.62
N PRO A 3 -15.11 -15.72 -11.50
CA PRO A 3 -16.44 -15.21 -11.77
C PRO A 3 -16.77 -15.34 -13.27
N ASP A 4 -18.07 -15.36 -13.62
CA ASP A 4 -18.53 -15.50 -15.01
C ASP A 4 -18.10 -14.32 -15.90
N TYR A 5 -17.99 -13.13 -15.31
CA TYR A 5 -17.47 -11.92 -15.93
C TYR A 5 -16.72 -11.09 -14.89
N PHE A 6 -15.59 -10.49 -15.29
CA PHE A 6 -15.01 -9.36 -14.59
C PHE A 6 -14.27 -8.47 -15.57
N GLU A 7 -14.28 -7.18 -15.30
CA GLU A 7 -13.49 -6.19 -16.02
C GLU A 7 -12.58 -5.47 -15.02
N PHE A 8 -11.34 -5.21 -15.44
CA PHE A 8 -10.37 -4.53 -14.60
C PHE A 8 -9.59 -3.51 -15.41
N SER A 9 -9.63 -2.25 -14.98
CA SER A 9 -8.87 -1.17 -15.59
C SER A 9 -8.29 -0.24 -14.53
N LEU A 10 -7.05 0.20 -14.74
CA LEU A 10 -6.43 1.24 -13.94
C LEU A 10 -5.83 2.30 -14.88
N PRO A 11 -6.66 3.21 -15.43
CA PRO A 11 -6.20 4.24 -16.35
C PRO A 11 -5.26 5.26 -15.69
N THR A 12 -5.35 5.41 -14.36
CA THR A 12 -4.48 6.30 -13.60
C THR A 12 -3.04 5.81 -13.62
N LYS A 13 -2.13 6.64 -14.13
CA LYS A 13 -0.70 6.43 -13.95
C LYS A 13 -0.35 6.71 -12.48
N LEU A 14 0.25 5.75 -11.79
CA LEU A 14 0.76 5.93 -10.44
C LEU A 14 2.27 6.22 -10.46
N VAL A 15 2.71 7.16 -9.64
CA VAL A 15 4.13 7.42 -9.38
C VAL A 15 4.35 7.42 -7.87
N TYR A 16 5.21 6.55 -7.38
CA TYR A 16 5.58 6.47 -5.97
C TYR A 16 7.05 6.83 -5.77
N GLY A 17 7.34 7.63 -4.75
CA GLY A 17 8.72 7.86 -4.32
C GLY A 17 8.79 8.83 -3.15
N VAL A 18 9.75 8.59 -2.25
CA VAL A 18 10.03 9.50 -1.14
C VAL A 18 10.70 10.77 -1.68
N GLY A 19 10.08 11.93 -1.45
CA GLY A 19 10.59 13.21 -1.94
C GLY A 19 10.52 13.34 -3.46
N ILE A 20 9.66 12.55 -4.12
CA ILE A 20 9.56 12.55 -5.58
C ILE A 20 9.09 13.90 -6.13
N LEU A 21 8.44 14.71 -5.30
CA LEU A 21 8.04 16.10 -5.61
C LEU A 21 9.21 17.00 -6.02
N ASP A 22 10.44 16.69 -5.61
CA ASP A 22 11.63 17.46 -5.98
C ASP A 22 12.09 17.22 -7.43
N SER A 23 11.62 16.12 -8.05
CA SER A 23 12.00 15.64 -9.39
C SER A 23 10.80 15.15 -10.22
N ILE A 24 9.71 15.91 -10.27
CA ILE A 24 8.45 15.54 -10.95
C ILE A 24 8.42 15.86 -12.45
N GLU A 25 9.43 16.54 -12.98
CA GLU A 25 9.46 17.07 -14.35
C GLU A 25 9.14 15.99 -15.38
N ASP A 26 9.79 14.83 -15.28
CA ASP A 26 9.55 13.67 -16.15
C ASP A 26 8.14 13.09 -15.98
N ALA A 27 7.61 13.07 -14.75
CA ALA A 27 6.30 12.49 -14.46
C ALA A 27 5.17 13.33 -15.08
N VAL A 28 5.35 14.66 -15.12
CA VAL A 28 4.34 15.61 -15.59
C VAL A 28 4.60 16.15 -17.01
N ALA A 29 5.74 15.83 -17.63
CA ALA A 29 6.12 16.34 -18.95
C ALA A 29 5.04 16.16 -20.02
N ARG A 30 4.33 15.02 -20.01
CA ARG A 30 3.28 14.70 -20.97
C ARG A 30 2.10 15.68 -20.98
N PHE A 31 1.87 16.41 -19.88
CA PHE A 31 0.78 17.39 -19.80
C PHE A 31 1.11 18.70 -20.54
N GLY A 32 2.39 18.92 -20.91
CA GLY A 32 2.82 20.12 -21.62
C GLY A 32 2.60 21.39 -20.81
N LYS A 33 2.30 22.49 -21.51
CA LYS A 33 2.00 23.78 -20.88
C LYS A 33 0.55 23.82 -20.40
N ARG A 34 0.36 24.12 -19.12
CA ARG A 34 -0.97 24.16 -18.46
C ARG A 34 -1.08 25.30 -17.45
N LYS A 35 -2.31 25.72 -17.18
CA LYS A 35 -2.73 26.61 -16.09
C LYS A 35 -3.55 25.79 -15.09
N ALA A 36 -2.94 25.43 -13.98
CA ALA A 36 -3.58 24.58 -12.98
C ALA A 36 -4.38 25.38 -11.94
N LEU A 37 -5.56 24.85 -11.60
CA LEU A 37 -6.25 25.12 -10.33
C LEU A 37 -5.71 24.12 -9.29
N LEU A 38 -5.09 24.62 -8.22
CA LEU A 38 -4.69 23.79 -7.08
C LEU A 38 -5.82 23.77 -6.05
N VAL A 39 -6.30 22.59 -5.67
CA VAL A 39 -7.37 22.38 -4.68
C VAL A 39 -6.76 21.74 -3.43
N THR A 40 -7.03 22.32 -2.26
CA THR A 40 -6.50 21.91 -0.95
C THR A 40 -7.40 22.42 0.17
N ASP A 41 -7.06 22.11 1.42
CA ASP A 41 -7.62 22.75 2.61
C ASP A 41 -6.62 23.71 3.29
N LYS A 42 -7.13 24.50 4.25
CA LYS A 42 -6.36 25.49 5.01
C LYS A 42 -5.35 24.87 5.97
N ILE A 43 -5.58 23.64 6.42
CA ILE A 43 -4.70 22.93 7.35
C ILE A 43 -3.41 22.58 6.62
N LEU A 44 -3.53 21.99 5.43
CA LEU A 44 -2.39 21.62 4.60
C LEU A 44 -1.61 22.82 4.07
N LEU A 45 -2.29 23.94 3.80
CA LEU A 45 -1.62 25.18 3.42
C LEU A 45 -0.68 25.67 4.53
N LYS A 46 -1.07 25.51 5.79
CA LYS A 46 -0.26 25.87 6.97
C LYS A 46 0.77 24.81 7.33
N ALA A 47 0.46 23.53 7.10
CA ALA A 47 1.30 22.40 7.51
C ALA A 47 2.54 22.16 6.64
N GLY A 48 2.60 22.75 5.44
CA GLY A 48 3.79 22.68 4.55
C GLY A 48 3.65 21.88 3.25
N PRO A 49 2.84 20.79 3.13
CA PRO A 49 2.73 20.01 1.90
C PRO A 49 2.45 20.84 0.65
N VAL A 50 1.55 21.82 0.74
CA VAL A 50 1.22 22.70 -0.39
C VAL A 50 2.43 23.53 -0.86
N ALA A 51 3.29 23.95 0.07
CA ALA A 51 4.50 24.69 -0.28
C ALA A 51 5.51 23.81 -1.04
N GLN A 52 5.67 22.55 -0.61
CA GLN A 52 6.53 21.57 -1.29
C GLN A 52 6.03 21.27 -2.70
N VAL A 53 4.72 21.05 -2.88
CA VAL A 53 4.15 20.85 -4.22
C VAL A 53 4.36 22.09 -5.08
N LYS A 54 4.07 23.30 -4.59
CA LYS A 54 4.34 24.55 -5.33
C LYS A 54 5.81 24.67 -5.74
N ALA A 55 6.75 24.25 -4.89
CA ALA A 55 8.17 24.27 -5.20
C ALA A 55 8.54 23.28 -6.32
N GLY A 56 8.02 22.05 -6.28
CA GLY A 56 8.21 21.06 -7.34
C GLY A 56 7.69 21.55 -8.69
N PHE A 57 6.47 22.11 -8.72
CA PHE A 57 5.83 22.57 -9.95
C PHE A 57 6.47 23.82 -10.57
N LYS A 58 7.25 24.63 -9.82
CA LYS A 58 7.98 25.78 -10.36
C LYS A 58 8.98 25.40 -11.47
N LYS A 59 9.46 24.15 -11.47
CA LYS A 59 10.42 23.63 -12.46
C LYS A 59 9.75 23.03 -13.69
N THR A 60 8.41 23.09 -13.78
CA THR A 60 7.62 22.42 -14.82
C THR A 60 6.92 23.44 -15.74
N ASN A 61 6.35 22.97 -16.84
CA ASN A 61 5.53 23.79 -17.74
C ASN A 61 4.10 24.01 -17.24
N ILE A 62 3.76 23.50 -16.05
CA ILE A 62 2.45 23.63 -15.43
C ILE A 62 2.48 24.79 -14.43
N LYS A 63 1.75 25.86 -14.74
CA LYS A 63 1.65 27.05 -13.90
C LYS A 63 0.43 26.99 -13.00
N ILE A 64 0.64 26.86 -11.68
CA ILE A 64 -0.44 27.03 -10.69
C ILE A 64 -0.93 28.48 -10.74
N THR A 65 -2.12 28.69 -11.28
CA THR A 65 -2.68 30.03 -11.57
C THR A 65 -3.74 30.44 -10.55
N ALA A 66 -4.37 29.46 -9.90
CA ALA A 66 -5.33 29.66 -8.84
C ALA A 66 -5.12 28.61 -7.74
N ILE A 67 -5.44 28.99 -6.50
CA ILE A 67 -5.46 28.08 -5.35
C ILE A 67 -6.84 28.21 -4.70
N PHE A 68 -7.54 27.10 -4.57
CA PHE A 68 -8.73 26.96 -3.75
C PHE A 68 -8.33 26.18 -2.50
N ASP A 69 -8.30 26.84 -1.34
CA ASP A 69 -7.81 26.29 -0.08
C ASP A 69 -8.91 26.16 0.99
N ASN A 70 -10.18 26.36 0.62
CA ASN A 70 -11.30 26.44 1.56
C ASN A 70 -12.16 25.17 1.55
N VAL A 71 -11.56 24.00 1.31
CA VAL A 71 -12.27 22.72 1.41
C VAL A 71 -12.44 22.33 2.89
N PRO A 72 -13.67 22.15 3.39
CA PRO A 72 -13.89 21.64 4.74
C PRO A 72 -13.83 20.10 4.78
N PRO A 73 -13.68 19.49 5.97
CA PRO A 73 -14.05 18.09 6.16
C PRO A 73 -15.50 17.88 5.71
N ASN A 74 -15.77 16.83 4.94
CA ASN A 74 -17.07 16.61 4.27
C ASN A 74 -17.47 17.79 3.38
N SER A 75 -16.79 17.92 2.23
CA SER A 75 -17.02 19.00 1.25
C SER A 75 -18.50 19.16 0.90
N THR A 76 -18.95 20.41 0.77
CA THR A 76 -20.35 20.76 0.48
C THR A 76 -20.58 21.13 -0.98
N ILE A 77 -21.84 21.12 -1.42
CA ILE A 77 -22.28 21.64 -2.73
C ILE A 77 -21.70 23.03 -3.01
N LYS A 78 -21.85 23.96 -2.06
CA LYS A 78 -21.33 25.33 -2.18
C LYS A 78 -19.82 25.36 -2.38
N THR A 79 -19.08 24.51 -1.66
CA THR A 79 -17.62 24.43 -1.78
C THR A 79 -17.19 24.02 -3.20
N VAL A 80 -17.86 23.03 -3.77
CA VAL A 80 -17.62 22.58 -5.15
C VAL A 80 -17.91 23.68 -6.17
N GLN A 81 -19.04 24.37 -6.00
CA GLN A 81 -19.43 25.48 -6.88
C GLN A 81 -18.42 26.64 -6.82
N ASP A 82 -18.01 27.05 -5.62
CA ASP A 82 -17.01 28.12 -5.42
C ASP A 82 -15.65 27.72 -6.05
N CYS A 83 -15.24 26.46 -5.90
CA CYS A 83 -14.03 25.91 -6.48
C CYS A 83 -14.07 25.95 -8.02
N ALA A 84 -15.16 25.44 -8.61
CA ALA A 84 -15.35 25.43 -10.07
C ALA A 84 -15.42 26.86 -10.64
N ALA A 85 -16.12 27.77 -9.95
CA ALA A 85 -16.22 29.17 -10.34
C ALA A 85 -14.85 29.87 -10.34
N LEU A 86 -14.01 29.60 -9.34
CA LEU A 86 -12.63 30.12 -9.31
C LEU A 86 -11.80 29.59 -10.48
N GLY A 87 -11.87 28.28 -10.75
CA GLY A 87 -11.18 27.63 -11.86
C GLY A 87 -11.54 28.25 -13.21
N LYS A 88 -12.85 28.39 -13.48
CA LYS A 88 -13.39 29.05 -14.67
C LYS A 88 -12.93 30.50 -14.78
N LYS A 89 -13.10 31.31 -13.72
CA LYS A 89 -12.69 32.73 -13.69
C LYS A 89 -11.21 32.94 -13.99
N LYS A 90 -10.36 31.98 -13.61
CA LYS A 90 -8.91 32.02 -13.81
C LYS A 90 -8.44 31.32 -15.09
N ASN A 91 -9.36 30.82 -15.91
CA ASN A 91 -9.08 30.08 -17.13
C ASN A 91 -8.10 28.93 -16.90
N CYS A 92 -8.36 28.13 -15.86
CA CYS A 92 -7.57 26.93 -15.57
C CYS A 92 -7.96 25.82 -16.56
N ASP A 93 -6.97 25.14 -17.11
CA ASP A 93 -7.12 24.03 -18.07
C ASP A 93 -6.63 22.69 -17.49
N MET A 94 -6.41 22.65 -16.16
CA MET A 94 -5.91 21.51 -15.41
C MET A 94 -6.29 21.64 -13.93
N VAL A 95 -6.46 20.51 -13.26
CA VAL A 95 -6.67 20.44 -11.81
C VAL A 95 -5.51 19.72 -11.12
N ILE A 96 -5.05 20.25 -9.98
CA ILE A 96 -4.10 19.59 -9.08
C ILE A 96 -4.75 19.51 -7.70
N ALA A 97 -5.00 18.31 -7.19
CA ALA A 97 -5.56 18.11 -5.86
C ALA A 97 -4.47 17.66 -4.88
N ILE A 98 -4.37 18.31 -3.72
CA ILE A 98 -3.46 17.94 -2.64
C ILE A 98 -4.27 17.86 -1.36
N GLY A 99 -4.54 16.65 -0.87
CA GLY A 99 -5.39 16.50 0.30
C GLY A 99 -5.82 15.07 0.58
N GLY A 100 -6.74 14.91 1.53
CA GLY A 100 -7.45 13.66 1.73
C GLY A 100 -8.69 13.55 0.84
N GLY A 101 -9.53 12.55 1.10
CA GLY A 101 -10.74 12.26 0.30
C GLY A 101 -11.62 13.48 0.05
N SER A 102 -11.89 14.31 1.06
CA SER A 102 -12.74 15.51 0.87
C SER A 102 -12.18 16.48 -0.18
N VAL A 103 -10.87 16.74 -0.20
CA VAL A 103 -10.24 17.62 -1.20
C VAL A 103 -10.28 16.99 -2.60
N ILE A 104 -10.00 15.69 -2.69
CA ILE A 104 -9.95 14.98 -3.96
C ILE A 104 -11.35 14.92 -4.57
N ASP A 105 -12.37 14.63 -3.77
CA ASP A 105 -13.77 14.58 -4.19
C ASP A 105 -14.26 15.97 -4.61
N THR A 106 -13.93 17.04 -3.86
CA THR A 106 -14.19 18.42 -4.32
C THR A 106 -13.57 18.67 -5.68
N ALA A 107 -12.31 18.26 -5.89
CA ALA A 107 -11.59 18.50 -7.13
C ALA A 107 -12.20 17.74 -8.31
N LYS A 108 -12.65 16.49 -8.11
CA LYS A 108 -13.36 15.69 -9.13
C LYS A 108 -14.64 16.39 -9.59
N VAL A 109 -15.53 16.73 -8.66
CA VAL A 109 -16.82 17.33 -9.00
C VAL A 109 -16.65 18.79 -9.48
N ALA A 110 -15.66 19.53 -8.97
CA ALA A 110 -15.37 20.87 -9.49
C ALA A 110 -14.85 20.82 -10.93
N ASN A 111 -14.03 19.82 -11.28
CA ASN A 111 -13.57 19.59 -12.65
C ASN A 111 -14.75 19.31 -13.60
N LEU A 112 -15.67 18.44 -13.16
CA LEU A 112 -16.93 18.18 -13.86
C LEU A 112 -17.72 19.47 -14.13
N LEU A 113 -17.94 20.28 -13.09
CA LEU A 113 -18.64 21.57 -13.25
C LEU A 113 -17.87 22.58 -14.09
N MET A 114 -16.54 22.54 -14.10
CA MET A 114 -15.72 23.41 -14.95
C MET A 114 -15.96 23.11 -16.44
N VAL A 115 -16.16 21.84 -16.79
CA VAL A 115 -16.39 21.40 -18.18
C VAL A 115 -17.87 21.47 -18.56
N LYS A 116 -18.74 20.85 -17.77
CA LYS A 116 -20.16 20.66 -18.13
C LYS A 116 -21.08 21.81 -17.67
N GLY A 117 -20.68 22.57 -16.65
CA GLY A 117 -21.55 23.60 -16.07
C GLY A 117 -22.73 22.99 -15.31
N GLY A 118 -23.85 23.72 -15.22
CA GLY A 118 -25.04 23.27 -14.48
C GLY A 118 -24.91 23.35 -12.95
N LYS A 119 -25.90 22.80 -12.24
CA LYS A 119 -25.88 22.65 -10.78
C LYS A 119 -25.18 21.34 -10.41
N VAL A 120 -24.65 21.25 -9.19
CA VAL A 120 -24.01 20.02 -8.68
C VAL A 120 -24.96 18.83 -8.76
N GLN A 121 -26.22 19.05 -8.39
CA GLN A 121 -27.26 18.04 -8.34
C GLN A 121 -27.61 17.47 -9.73
N ASP A 122 -27.43 18.26 -10.80
CA ASP A 122 -27.72 17.81 -12.17
C ASP A 122 -26.77 16.70 -12.63
N HIS A 123 -25.65 16.53 -11.92
CA HIS A 123 -24.63 15.53 -12.21
C HIS A 123 -24.56 14.41 -11.17
N MET A 124 -25.48 14.39 -10.20
CA MET A 124 -25.51 13.33 -9.19
C MET A 124 -26.00 12.03 -9.83
N GLY A 125 -25.26 10.95 -9.64
CA GLY A 125 -25.57 9.65 -10.23
C GLY A 125 -24.32 8.85 -10.59
N ALA A 126 -24.51 7.83 -11.43
CA ALA A 126 -23.46 6.97 -11.93
C ALA A 126 -23.51 6.88 -13.46
N TYR A 127 -22.36 7.06 -14.10
CA TYR A 127 -22.16 6.93 -15.55
C TYR A 127 -23.07 7.86 -16.37
N LEU A 128 -23.20 9.11 -15.94
CA LEU A 128 -23.97 10.14 -16.66
C LEU A 128 -23.15 10.77 -17.79
N LEU A 129 -21.82 10.68 -17.71
CA LEU A 129 -20.93 11.12 -18.78
C LEU A 129 -20.84 10.08 -19.90
N GLU A 130 -20.82 10.55 -21.15
CA GLU A 130 -20.53 9.68 -22.28
C GLU A 130 -19.04 9.33 -22.32
N ILE A 131 -18.68 8.20 -22.95
CA ILE A 131 -17.27 7.73 -23.04
C ILE A 131 -16.34 8.78 -23.66
N LEU A 132 -16.86 9.62 -24.57
CA LEU A 132 -16.09 10.66 -25.25
C LEU A 132 -16.06 12.00 -24.50
N ASP A 133 -16.72 12.09 -23.34
CA ASP A 133 -16.68 13.28 -22.51
C ASP A 133 -15.38 13.34 -21.72
N ASP A 134 -14.45 14.19 -22.14
CA ASP A 134 -13.21 14.42 -21.39
C ASP A 134 -13.38 15.52 -20.34
N LEU A 135 -12.97 15.21 -19.11
CA LEU A 135 -12.73 16.22 -18.07
C LEU A 135 -11.34 16.86 -18.25
N LEU A 136 -11.07 17.97 -17.55
CA LEU A 136 -9.73 18.57 -17.60
C LEU A 136 -8.70 17.58 -17.02
N PRO A 137 -7.45 17.58 -17.53
CA PRO A 137 -6.39 16.78 -16.95
C PRO A 137 -6.24 17.02 -15.44
N ALA A 138 -6.04 15.95 -14.68
CA ALA A 138 -5.93 15.98 -13.23
C ALA A 138 -4.65 15.30 -12.73
N ILE A 139 -3.99 15.93 -11.75
CA ILE A 139 -2.95 15.33 -10.92
C ILE A 139 -3.44 15.29 -9.48
N VAL A 140 -3.35 14.13 -8.82
CA VAL A 140 -3.74 13.97 -7.41
C VAL A 140 -2.54 13.57 -6.56
N ILE A 141 -2.41 14.21 -5.40
CA ILE A 141 -1.34 14.00 -4.43
C ILE A 141 -1.99 13.75 -3.06
N PRO A 142 -2.29 12.49 -2.70
CA PRO A 142 -2.96 12.19 -1.45
C PRO A 142 -2.05 12.49 -0.25
N THR A 143 -2.62 13.18 0.74
CA THR A 143 -1.97 13.48 2.03
C THR A 143 -2.46 12.58 3.16
N THR A 144 -3.41 11.70 2.85
CA THR A 144 -3.94 10.67 3.75
C THR A 144 -3.75 9.28 3.17
N ALA A 145 -3.49 8.28 4.02
CA ALA A 145 -3.53 6.87 3.65
C ALA A 145 -4.81 6.24 4.20
N GLY A 146 -5.89 6.30 3.41
CA GLY A 146 -7.21 5.74 3.76
C GLY A 146 -8.13 5.55 2.57
N THR A 147 -8.67 6.65 2.06
CA THR A 147 -9.79 6.62 1.11
C THR A 147 -9.44 6.04 -0.27
N GLY A 148 -8.17 6.09 -0.68
CA GLY A 148 -7.75 5.71 -2.03
C GLY A 148 -8.39 6.56 -3.14
N SER A 149 -8.99 7.72 -2.82
CA SER A 149 -9.79 8.51 -3.78
C SER A 149 -8.97 8.98 -5.00
N GLU A 150 -7.64 9.01 -4.90
CA GLU A 150 -6.74 9.27 -6.02
C GLU A 150 -6.80 8.23 -7.16
N VAL A 151 -7.47 7.08 -6.94
CA VAL A 151 -7.62 5.98 -7.90
C VAL A 151 -9.02 5.38 -7.91
N THR A 152 -10.03 6.12 -7.43
CA THR A 152 -11.42 5.67 -7.47
C THR A 152 -12.24 6.48 -8.47
N LYS A 153 -13.25 5.84 -9.06
CA LYS A 153 -14.26 6.48 -9.92
C LYS A 153 -15.36 7.22 -9.16
N VAL A 154 -15.32 7.21 -7.82
CA VAL A 154 -16.38 7.77 -6.96
C VAL A 154 -15.97 9.11 -6.34
N ALA A 155 -16.95 9.95 -6.06
CA ALA A 155 -16.84 11.12 -5.20
C ALA A 155 -18.13 11.30 -4.38
N VAL A 156 -18.01 11.82 -3.17
CA VAL A 156 -19.15 12.07 -2.28
C VAL A 156 -19.16 13.52 -1.79
N ILE A 157 -20.25 14.23 -2.07
CA ILE A 157 -20.42 15.64 -1.67
C ILE A 157 -21.59 15.77 -0.70
N ALA A 158 -21.40 16.43 0.43
CA ALA A 158 -22.45 16.68 1.41
C ALA A 158 -23.44 17.75 0.91
N ASP A 159 -24.72 17.51 1.17
CA ASP A 159 -25.81 18.46 1.02
C ASP A 159 -26.43 18.78 2.40
N PRO A 160 -25.87 19.76 3.13
CA PRO A 160 -26.31 20.08 4.49
C PRO A 160 -27.76 20.56 4.57
N ASP A 161 -28.30 21.11 3.49
CA ASP A 161 -29.67 21.66 3.46
C ASP A 161 -30.72 20.54 3.46
N ASN A 162 -30.34 19.35 2.98
CA ASN A 162 -31.20 18.17 2.89
C ASN A 162 -30.75 17.01 3.81
N ASP A 163 -29.68 17.20 4.59
CA ASP A 163 -29.06 16.18 5.46
C ASP A 163 -28.71 14.87 4.74
N VAL A 164 -28.28 14.98 3.47
CA VAL A 164 -27.88 13.84 2.63
C VAL A 164 -26.48 14.01 2.07
N LYS A 165 -25.91 12.92 1.54
CA LYS A 165 -24.69 12.94 0.74
C LYS A 165 -25.05 12.59 -0.70
N LEU A 166 -24.58 13.40 -1.64
CA LEU A 166 -24.76 13.21 -3.07
C LEU A 166 -23.63 12.32 -3.60
N PRO A 167 -23.93 11.09 -4.08
CA PRO A 167 -22.94 10.22 -4.69
C PRO A 167 -22.73 10.56 -6.17
N PHE A 168 -21.48 10.46 -6.60
CA PHE A 168 -21.08 10.61 -8.00
C PHE A 168 -20.18 9.45 -8.37
N ALA A 169 -20.42 8.82 -9.52
CA ALA A 169 -19.55 7.76 -10.05
C ALA A 169 -19.35 7.94 -11.55
N GLU A 170 -18.13 8.27 -11.97
CA GLU A 170 -17.77 8.50 -13.37
C GLU A 170 -16.38 7.94 -13.64
N GLU A 171 -16.18 7.26 -14.77
CA GLU A 171 -14.85 6.74 -15.16
C GLU A 171 -13.82 7.87 -15.30
N GLN A 172 -14.30 9.03 -15.74
CA GLN A 172 -13.54 10.26 -15.95
C GLN A 172 -13.03 10.89 -14.63
N PHE A 173 -13.50 10.44 -13.46
CA PHE A 173 -12.98 10.91 -12.17
C PHE A 173 -11.60 10.34 -11.85
N LEU A 174 -11.20 9.26 -12.52
CA LEU A 174 -9.86 8.72 -12.38
C LEU A 174 -8.85 9.73 -12.94
N PRO A 175 -7.92 10.25 -12.11
CA PRO A 175 -6.97 11.24 -12.58
C PRO A 175 -5.99 10.59 -13.55
N GLN A 176 -5.43 11.35 -14.48
CA GLN A 176 -4.42 10.80 -15.37
C GLN A 176 -3.15 10.44 -14.59
N LEU A 177 -2.82 11.17 -13.50
CA LEU A 177 -1.64 10.91 -12.66
C LEU A 177 -1.97 11.03 -11.16
N ALA A 178 -1.63 10.00 -10.40
CA ALA A 178 -1.57 10.03 -8.94
C ALA A 178 -0.11 9.94 -8.47
N ILE A 179 0.31 10.82 -7.56
CA ILE A 179 1.67 10.87 -7.02
C ILE A 179 1.63 10.53 -5.53
N LEU A 180 2.17 9.36 -5.18
CA LEU A 180 2.31 8.89 -3.82
C LEU A 180 3.69 9.27 -3.28
N ASP A 181 3.75 10.36 -2.53
CA ASP A 181 4.94 10.75 -1.78
C ASP A 181 4.68 10.60 -0.27
N PRO A 182 5.37 9.68 0.43
CA PRO A 182 5.18 9.48 1.87
C PRO A 182 5.44 10.74 2.70
N GLN A 183 6.26 11.68 2.22
CA GLN A 183 6.49 12.95 2.90
C GLN A 183 5.21 13.79 3.02
N MET A 184 4.25 13.60 2.13
CA MET A 184 2.96 14.31 2.16
C MET A 184 2.01 13.83 3.25
N THR A 185 2.36 12.74 3.95
CA THR A 185 1.51 12.13 4.98
C THR A 185 2.06 12.33 6.41
N ILE A 186 3.29 12.83 6.57
CA ILE A 186 3.93 12.97 7.88
C ILE A 186 3.21 13.94 8.81
N SER A 187 2.50 14.92 8.23
CA SER A 187 1.73 15.92 8.98
C SER A 187 0.43 15.35 9.57
N MET A 188 0.05 14.11 9.24
CA MET A 188 -1.13 13.48 9.81
C MET A 188 -0.91 13.15 11.29
N PRO A 189 -1.79 13.60 12.20
CA PRO A 189 -1.77 13.17 13.59
C PRO A 189 -1.93 11.64 13.70
N PRO A 190 -1.37 11.01 14.75
CA PRO A 190 -1.50 9.55 14.97
C PRO A 190 -2.94 9.05 14.94
N LYS A 191 -3.87 9.77 15.60
CA LYS A 191 -5.29 9.42 15.63
C LYS A 191 -5.94 9.44 14.24
N LEU A 192 -5.58 10.40 13.39
CA LEU A 192 -6.06 10.44 12.01
C LEU A 192 -5.44 9.31 11.19
N THR A 193 -4.15 9.03 11.41
CA THR A 193 -3.43 7.92 10.76
C THR A 193 -4.06 6.57 11.06
N ALA A 194 -4.44 6.34 12.32
CA ALA A 194 -5.14 5.12 12.74
C ALA A 194 -6.53 5.01 12.09
N GLY A 195 -7.33 6.07 12.14
CA GLY A 195 -8.67 6.09 11.55
C GLY A 195 -8.66 5.85 10.04
N THR A 196 -7.83 6.57 9.29
CA THR A 196 -7.74 6.38 7.83
C THR A 196 -7.05 5.06 7.47
N GLY A 197 -6.09 4.60 8.27
CA GLY A 197 -5.45 3.30 8.04
C GLY A 197 -6.42 2.13 8.20
N MET A 198 -7.32 2.20 9.20
CA MET A 198 -8.39 1.22 9.37
C MET A 198 -9.44 1.30 8.27
N ASP A 199 -9.75 2.50 7.79
CA ASP A 199 -10.61 2.71 6.62
C ASP A 199 -10.08 1.97 5.38
N ALA A 200 -8.79 2.16 5.05
CA ALA A 200 -8.14 1.40 3.97
C ALA A 200 -8.15 -0.13 4.20
N LEU A 201 -8.03 -0.56 5.46
CA LEU A 201 -8.05 -1.99 5.77
C LEU A 201 -9.45 -2.58 5.56
N VAL A 202 -10.50 -1.86 5.95
CA VAL A 202 -11.89 -2.23 5.69
C VAL A 202 -12.15 -2.29 4.19
N HIS A 203 -11.75 -1.28 3.42
CA HIS A 203 -11.87 -1.30 1.95
C HIS A 203 -11.29 -2.59 1.36
N ALA A 204 -10.09 -2.99 1.79
CA ALA A 204 -9.44 -4.18 1.27
C ALA A 204 -10.13 -5.48 1.73
N ILE A 205 -10.58 -5.57 2.99
CA ILE A 205 -11.27 -6.77 3.49
C ILE A 205 -12.64 -6.93 2.82
N GLU A 206 -13.44 -5.86 2.76
CA GLU A 206 -14.76 -5.92 2.13
C GLU A 206 -14.67 -6.22 0.65
N ALA A 207 -13.81 -5.53 -0.11
CA ALA A 207 -13.58 -5.83 -1.52
C ALA A 207 -13.15 -7.29 -1.76
N TYR A 208 -12.41 -7.89 -0.80
CA TYR A 208 -12.01 -9.29 -0.90
C TYR A 208 -13.14 -10.25 -0.57
N VAL A 209 -14.13 -9.92 0.26
CA VAL A 209 -15.22 -10.88 0.61
C VAL A 209 -16.51 -10.61 -0.15
N ASP A 210 -16.54 -9.53 -0.93
CA ASP A 210 -17.67 -9.02 -1.69
C ASP A 210 -18.28 -10.03 -2.67
N LYS A 211 -19.54 -9.80 -3.06
CA LYS A 211 -20.22 -10.54 -4.14
C LYS A 211 -19.56 -10.26 -5.51
N GLU A 212 -19.07 -9.04 -5.75
CA GLU A 212 -18.42 -8.56 -6.99
C GLU A 212 -16.89 -8.72 -6.97
N TRP A 213 -16.38 -9.67 -6.17
CA TRP A 213 -14.96 -9.98 -6.13
C TRP A 213 -14.42 -10.40 -7.50
N SER A 214 -13.14 -10.14 -7.77
CA SER A 214 -12.45 -10.58 -8.98
C SER A 214 -11.02 -11.02 -8.66
N PRO A 215 -10.38 -11.88 -9.48
CA PRO A 215 -8.99 -12.27 -9.23
C PRO A 215 -8.00 -11.09 -9.17
N ALA A 216 -8.29 -10.03 -9.92
CA ALA A 216 -7.46 -8.82 -9.95
C ALA A 216 -7.63 -7.99 -8.67
N SER A 217 -8.88 -7.70 -8.27
CA SER A 217 -9.15 -7.01 -6.99
C SER A 217 -8.68 -7.83 -5.79
N ASP A 218 -8.77 -9.15 -5.85
CA ASP A 218 -8.28 -10.07 -4.82
C ASP A 218 -6.79 -9.94 -4.56
N ALA A 219 -5.99 -9.96 -5.62
CA ALA A 219 -4.54 -9.83 -5.52
C ALA A 219 -4.13 -8.49 -4.89
N LEU A 220 -4.86 -7.42 -5.26
CA LEU A 220 -4.63 -6.08 -4.72
C LEU A 220 -5.06 -5.97 -3.26
N ALA A 221 -6.25 -6.49 -2.93
CA ALA A 221 -6.82 -6.48 -1.59
C ALA A 221 -5.95 -7.25 -0.59
N LEU A 222 -5.52 -8.48 -0.90
CA LEU A 222 -4.65 -9.25 -0.02
C LEU A 222 -3.29 -8.57 0.20
N HIS A 223 -2.73 -7.94 -0.84
CA HIS A 223 -1.48 -7.19 -0.67
C HIS A 223 -1.68 -5.91 0.13
N ALA A 224 -2.81 -5.22 -0.04
CA ALA A 224 -3.20 -4.06 0.76
C ALA A 224 -3.33 -4.45 2.24
N ILE A 225 -4.09 -5.50 2.57
CA ILE A 225 -4.25 -6.03 3.94
C ILE A 225 -2.88 -6.28 4.57
N LYS A 226 -1.98 -6.94 3.83
CA LYS A 226 -0.62 -7.20 4.31
C LYS A 226 0.14 -5.92 4.60
N LEU A 227 0.18 -4.96 3.69
CA LEU A 227 0.91 -3.70 3.88
C LEU A 227 0.33 -2.90 5.05
N LEU A 228 -0.98 -2.75 5.13
CA LEU A 228 -1.67 -1.95 6.14
C LEU A 228 -1.46 -2.53 7.54
N THR A 229 -1.77 -3.83 7.72
CA THR A 229 -1.67 -4.47 9.04
C THR A 229 -0.26 -4.51 9.61
N HIS A 230 0.78 -4.62 8.76
CA HIS A 230 2.16 -4.69 9.20
C HIS A 230 2.80 -3.32 9.46
N ASN A 231 2.14 -2.21 9.13
CA ASN A 231 2.75 -0.88 9.20
C ASN A 231 1.90 0.18 9.91
N ILE A 232 0.60 -0.06 10.14
CA ILE A 232 -0.30 0.95 10.75
C ILE A 232 0.13 1.35 12.17
N LEU A 233 0.57 0.39 13.00
CA LEU A 233 1.06 0.68 14.35
C LEU A 233 2.31 1.55 14.31
N SER A 234 3.30 1.18 13.50
CA SER A 234 4.54 1.92 13.30
C SER A 234 4.29 3.34 12.76
N ALA A 235 3.36 3.50 11.82
CA ALA A 235 2.98 4.81 11.28
C ALA A 235 2.30 5.73 12.31
N CYS A 236 1.64 5.16 13.33
CA CYS A 236 1.04 5.90 14.44
C CYS A 236 2.07 6.23 15.53
N ASP A 237 2.91 5.26 15.91
CA ASP A 237 3.94 5.39 16.96
C ASP A 237 5.07 6.33 16.54
N LYS A 238 5.53 6.20 15.29
CA LYS A 238 6.61 7.01 14.71
C LYS A 238 6.14 7.74 13.45
N PRO A 239 5.53 8.94 13.57
CA PRO A 239 4.94 9.67 12.45
C PRO A 239 5.89 10.02 11.29
N ASP A 240 7.19 10.08 11.54
CA ASP A 240 8.24 10.39 10.56
C ASP A 240 8.87 9.13 9.91
N ASP A 241 8.39 7.93 10.23
CA ASP A 241 8.81 6.70 9.56
C ASP A 241 8.27 6.65 8.11
N LEU A 242 9.07 7.15 7.17
CA LEU A 242 8.73 7.19 5.75
C LEU A 242 8.50 5.81 5.13
N GLN A 243 9.05 4.73 5.70
CA GLN A 243 8.77 3.38 5.22
C GLN A 243 7.37 2.94 5.65
N ALA A 244 7.03 3.12 6.92
CA ALA A 244 5.69 2.81 7.42
C ALA A 244 4.63 3.69 6.72
N ARG A 245 4.88 5.00 6.60
CA ARG A 245 4.02 5.94 5.86
C ARG A 245 3.84 5.52 4.40
N GLY A 246 4.93 5.14 3.73
CA GLY A 246 4.88 4.69 2.35
C GLY A 246 4.14 3.37 2.17
N ALA A 247 4.32 2.42 3.08
CA ALA A 247 3.57 1.17 3.07
C ALA A 247 2.07 1.40 3.30
N MET A 248 1.72 2.30 4.21
CA MET A 248 0.32 2.71 4.42
C MET A 248 -0.28 3.37 3.18
N GLN A 249 0.45 4.30 2.55
CA GLN A 249 -0.01 5.00 1.34
C GLN A 249 -0.20 4.04 0.16
N VAL A 250 0.76 3.14 -0.08
CA VAL A 250 0.64 2.09 -1.11
C VAL A 250 -0.48 1.10 -0.77
N GLY A 251 -0.62 0.72 0.50
CA GLY A 251 -1.71 -0.14 0.96
C GLY A 251 -3.09 0.48 0.71
N SER A 252 -3.25 1.77 1.02
CA SER A 252 -4.47 2.52 0.73
C SER A 252 -4.75 2.66 -0.75
N PHE A 253 -3.74 2.91 -1.58
CA PHE A 253 -3.88 2.90 -3.04
C PHE A 253 -4.39 1.55 -3.54
N LEU A 254 -3.78 0.44 -3.11
CA LEU A 254 -4.19 -0.91 -3.54
C LEU A 254 -5.60 -1.25 -3.08
N ALA A 255 -5.95 -0.90 -1.84
CA ALA A 255 -7.31 -1.04 -1.33
C ALA A 255 -8.30 -0.21 -2.16
N GLY A 256 -7.93 1.02 -2.50
CA GLY A 256 -8.67 1.95 -3.37
C GLY A 256 -8.99 1.33 -4.73
N VAL A 257 -7.97 0.78 -5.41
CA VAL A 257 -8.17 0.09 -6.69
C VAL A 257 -9.05 -1.15 -6.52
N ALA A 258 -8.87 -1.93 -5.46
CA ALA A 258 -9.65 -3.15 -5.23
C ALA A 258 -11.15 -2.84 -5.04
N PHE A 259 -11.50 -1.93 -4.12
CA PHE A 259 -12.90 -1.61 -3.84
C PHE A 259 -13.55 -0.79 -4.97
N SER A 260 -12.77 0.00 -5.73
CA SER A 260 -13.33 0.69 -6.91
C SER A 260 -13.82 -0.27 -8.01
N HIS A 261 -13.41 -1.56 -7.95
CA HIS A 261 -13.87 -2.63 -8.84
C HIS A 261 -14.88 -3.56 -8.17
N SER A 262 -14.63 -3.97 -6.92
CA SER A 262 -15.43 -4.97 -6.21
C SER A 262 -16.38 -4.37 -5.17
N MET A 263 -16.52 -3.05 -5.10
CA MET A 263 -17.36 -2.34 -4.12
C MET A 263 -16.96 -2.61 -2.65
N VAL A 264 -17.85 -2.26 -1.74
CA VAL A 264 -17.75 -2.39 -0.27
C VAL A 264 -19.08 -2.91 0.26
N GLY A 265 -19.11 -3.34 1.53
CA GLY A 265 -20.23 -4.07 2.11
C GLY A 265 -20.85 -3.44 3.35
N MET A 266 -21.35 -4.31 4.24
CA MET A 266 -22.13 -3.93 5.41
C MET A 266 -21.36 -3.08 6.43
N VAL A 267 -20.02 -3.14 6.48
CA VAL A 267 -19.22 -2.26 7.36
C VAL A 267 -19.40 -0.81 6.94
N HIS A 268 -19.26 -0.53 5.64
CA HIS A 268 -19.46 0.82 5.12
C HIS A 268 -20.89 1.29 5.28
N GLY A 269 -21.89 0.45 4.97
CA GLY A 269 -23.31 0.82 5.10
C GLY A 269 -23.70 1.23 6.52
N ILE A 270 -23.29 0.46 7.54
CA ILE A 270 -23.51 0.83 8.95
C ILE A 270 -22.71 2.10 9.31
N SER A 271 -21.47 2.21 8.85
CA SER A 271 -20.59 3.33 9.18
C SER A 271 -21.05 4.65 8.54
N HIS A 272 -21.61 4.62 7.34
CA HIS A 272 -22.26 5.78 6.71
C HIS A 272 -23.46 6.25 7.52
N ALA A 273 -24.33 5.32 7.95
CA ALA A 273 -25.48 5.65 8.79
C ALA A 273 -25.07 6.23 10.14
N LEU A 274 -24.06 5.65 10.81
CA LEU A 274 -23.51 6.20 12.06
C LEU A 274 -22.89 7.60 11.86
N GLY A 275 -22.23 7.84 10.73
CA GLY A 275 -21.68 9.13 10.36
C GLY A 275 -22.75 10.19 10.05
N GLY A 276 -23.87 9.80 9.44
CA GLY A 276 -25.01 10.69 9.19
C GLY A 276 -25.75 11.03 10.47
N VAL A 277 -26.18 10.01 11.21
CA VAL A 277 -27.10 10.15 12.36
C VAL A 277 -26.41 10.66 13.63
N TYR A 278 -25.17 10.21 13.89
CA TYR A 278 -24.43 10.48 15.12
C TYR A 278 -23.10 11.22 14.91
N HIS A 279 -22.74 11.53 13.65
CA HIS A 279 -21.49 12.23 13.31
C HIS A 279 -20.22 11.50 13.80
N ILE A 280 -20.28 10.17 13.89
CA ILE A 280 -19.10 9.36 14.20
C ILE A 280 -18.10 9.47 13.04
N PRO A 281 -16.82 9.77 13.29
CA PRO A 281 -15.82 9.82 12.24
C PRO A 281 -15.74 8.51 11.46
N HIS A 282 -15.75 8.58 10.14
CA HIS A 282 -15.90 7.42 9.25
C HIS A 282 -14.91 6.29 9.54
N GLY A 283 -13.61 6.57 9.58
CA GLY A 283 -12.58 5.56 9.86
C GLY A 283 -12.68 4.94 11.27
N LEU A 284 -13.23 5.68 12.25
CA LEU A 284 -13.51 5.14 13.59
C LEU A 284 -14.71 4.19 13.55
N ALA A 285 -15.81 4.58 12.88
CA ALA A 285 -16.96 3.71 12.70
C ALA A 285 -16.56 2.41 11.98
N ASN A 286 -15.85 2.53 10.87
CA ASN A 286 -15.31 1.39 10.10
C ASN A 286 -14.47 0.45 10.99
N ALA A 287 -13.54 1.01 11.77
CA ALA A 287 -12.71 0.22 12.69
C ALA A 287 -13.53 -0.57 13.73
N LEU A 288 -14.53 0.08 14.33
CA LEU A 288 -15.35 -0.52 15.39
C LEU A 288 -16.34 -1.58 14.87
N ILE A 289 -16.92 -1.35 13.68
CA ILE A 289 -17.93 -2.23 13.08
C ILE A 289 -17.30 -3.47 12.43
N LEU A 290 -16.12 -3.33 11.82
CA LEU A 290 -15.44 -4.39 11.06
C LEU A 290 -15.47 -5.78 11.72
N PRO A 291 -14.98 -5.98 12.96
CA PRO A 291 -14.90 -7.33 13.53
C PRO A 291 -16.28 -7.99 13.73
N GLU A 292 -17.32 -7.22 14.01
CA GLU A 292 -18.69 -7.74 14.16
C GLU A 292 -19.30 -8.18 12.83
N VAL A 293 -19.04 -7.42 11.76
CA VAL A 293 -19.50 -7.77 10.41
C VAL A 293 -18.71 -8.95 9.84
N MET A 294 -17.40 -9.05 10.12
CA MET A 294 -16.62 -10.24 9.77
C MET A 294 -17.19 -11.49 10.44
N GLU A 295 -17.63 -11.39 11.69
CA GLU A 295 -18.26 -12.49 12.43
C GLU A 295 -19.63 -12.85 11.83
N TYR A 296 -20.45 -11.85 11.49
CA TYR A 296 -21.74 -12.06 10.80
C TYR A 296 -21.56 -12.77 9.45
N ASN A 297 -20.53 -12.38 8.68
CA ASN A 297 -20.27 -12.91 7.34
C ASN A 297 -19.46 -14.22 7.33
N LEU A 298 -18.92 -14.66 8.48
CA LEU A 298 -17.90 -15.69 8.59
C LEU A 298 -18.26 -16.99 7.86
N GLU A 299 -19.45 -17.53 8.16
CA GLU A 299 -19.88 -18.85 7.66
C GLU A 299 -20.12 -18.86 6.14
N SER A 300 -20.39 -17.70 5.52
CA SER A 300 -20.56 -17.58 4.06
C SER A 300 -19.22 -17.59 3.30
N LYS A 301 -18.14 -17.12 3.94
CA LYS A 301 -16.84 -16.84 3.28
C LYS A 301 -15.63 -17.31 4.09
N ILE A 302 -15.74 -18.46 4.76
CA ILE A 302 -14.69 -19.01 5.64
C ILE A 302 -13.30 -18.99 4.99
N ASP A 303 -13.17 -19.54 3.78
CA ASP A 303 -11.87 -19.65 3.11
C ASP A 303 -11.24 -18.29 2.83
N ARG A 304 -12.06 -17.31 2.45
CA ARG A 304 -11.61 -15.96 2.13
C ARG A 304 -11.20 -15.21 3.41
N TYR A 305 -11.95 -15.35 4.51
CA TYR A 305 -11.52 -14.80 5.80
C TYR A 305 -10.25 -15.48 6.34
N ALA A 306 -10.03 -16.76 6.04
CA ALA A 306 -8.76 -17.41 6.34
C ALA A 306 -7.59 -16.81 5.56
N ASP A 307 -7.79 -16.47 4.28
CA ASP A 307 -6.78 -15.76 3.47
C ASP A 307 -6.52 -14.35 4.00
N VAL A 308 -7.56 -13.63 4.42
CA VAL A 308 -7.44 -12.33 5.12
C VAL A 308 -6.56 -12.50 6.36
N ALA A 309 -6.86 -13.47 7.23
CA ALA A 309 -6.05 -13.73 8.43
C ALA A 309 -4.58 -14.02 8.08
N GLN A 310 -4.33 -14.82 7.04
CA GLN A 310 -2.97 -15.08 6.55
C GLN A 310 -2.28 -13.80 6.05
N ALA A 311 -2.98 -12.95 5.31
CA ALA A 311 -2.44 -11.67 4.83
C ALA A 311 -2.11 -10.71 6.00
N MET A 312 -2.90 -10.74 7.07
CA MET A 312 -2.63 -10.03 8.33
C MET A 312 -1.45 -10.60 9.13
N GLY A 313 -0.82 -11.68 8.66
CA GLY A 313 0.35 -12.31 9.28
C GLY A 313 0.00 -13.40 10.29
N VAL A 314 -1.26 -13.82 10.39
CA VAL A 314 -1.65 -14.93 11.25
C VAL A 314 -1.19 -16.25 10.60
N SER A 315 -0.41 -17.02 11.35
CA SER A 315 0.23 -18.24 10.86
C SER A 315 -0.54 -19.50 11.28
N PHE A 316 -0.79 -20.39 10.33
CA PHE A 316 -1.46 -21.68 10.55
C PHE A 316 -0.68 -22.82 9.86
N PRO A 317 -0.79 -24.06 10.36
CA PRO A 317 -0.29 -25.24 9.65
C PRO A 317 -1.02 -25.35 8.29
N LYS A 318 -0.27 -25.35 7.18
CA LYS A 318 -0.82 -25.74 5.87
C LYS A 318 -0.78 -27.26 5.76
N ILE A 319 -1.92 -27.91 5.55
CA ILE A 319 -1.95 -29.31 5.14
C ILE A 319 -1.69 -29.33 3.63
N VAL A 320 -0.50 -29.76 3.22
CA VAL A 320 -0.15 -29.90 1.81
C VAL A 320 -0.70 -31.24 1.32
N SER A 321 -1.49 -31.23 0.24
CA SER A 321 -2.18 -32.40 -0.31
C SER A 321 -1.28 -33.39 -1.07
N ASP A 322 0.04 -33.30 -0.94
CA ASP A 322 0.98 -34.21 -1.61
C ASP A 322 1.75 -35.04 -0.59
N SER A 323 1.21 -36.23 -0.31
CA SER A 323 1.87 -37.45 0.21
C SER A 323 2.94 -37.38 1.31
N GLN A 324 3.14 -36.26 2.02
CA GLN A 324 3.96 -36.21 3.23
C GLN A 324 3.23 -35.44 4.33
N SER A 325 2.50 -36.22 5.12
CA SER A 325 2.08 -35.84 6.47
C SER A 325 3.31 -35.54 7.32
N VAL A 326 3.67 -34.27 7.43
CA VAL A 326 4.40 -33.75 8.60
C VAL A 326 3.83 -32.37 8.91
N ILE A 327 3.03 -32.30 9.97
CA ILE A 327 2.85 -31.06 10.73
C ILE A 327 4.26 -30.65 11.17
N LYS A 328 4.92 -29.73 10.46
CA LYS A 328 6.15 -29.11 10.97
C LYS A 328 5.75 -28.23 12.14
N SER A 329 5.98 -28.73 13.34
CA SER A 329 5.70 -28.14 14.65
C SER A 329 6.54 -26.88 14.94
N GLY A 330 6.48 -25.87 14.07
CA GLY A 330 7.31 -24.67 14.17
C GLY A 330 6.62 -23.42 14.71
N ALA A 331 5.30 -23.40 14.88
CA ALA A 331 4.59 -22.21 15.37
C ALA A 331 3.25 -22.60 16.02
N LEU A 332 3.29 -23.02 17.28
CA LEU A 332 2.11 -23.33 18.10
C LEU A 332 1.70 -22.19 19.04
N ASP A 333 2.31 -21.01 18.88
CA ASP A 333 2.30 -19.94 19.91
C ASP A 333 1.07 -19.04 19.92
N LEU A 334 0.24 -19.07 18.86
CA LEU A 334 -1.02 -18.31 18.79
C LEU A 334 -2.27 -19.18 18.89
N ILE A 335 -2.20 -20.43 18.41
CA ILE A 335 -3.28 -21.41 18.53
C ILE A 335 -3.58 -21.69 20.02
N THR A 336 -2.56 -21.74 20.87
CA THR A 336 -2.73 -22.02 22.31
C THR A 336 -3.40 -20.90 23.11
N LYS A 337 -3.41 -19.65 22.62
CA LYS A 337 -4.05 -18.53 23.32
C LYS A 337 -5.49 -18.26 22.89
N ALA A 338 -5.86 -18.62 21.66
CA ALA A 338 -7.19 -18.37 21.09
C ALA A 338 -8.15 -19.57 21.20
N VAL A 339 -7.63 -20.79 21.40
CA VAL A 339 -8.41 -22.03 21.32
C VAL A 339 -8.86 -22.51 22.70
N LYS A 340 -10.15 -22.82 22.87
CA LYS A 340 -10.67 -23.41 24.11
C LYS A 340 -10.02 -24.78 24.34
N LYS A 341 -9.74 -25.13 25.59
CA LYS A 341 -9.04 -26.38 25.98
C LYS A 341 -9.64 -27.65 25.35
N THR A 342 -10.96 -27.66 25.13
CA THR A 342 -11.71 -28.75 24.48
C THR A 342 -11.35 -29.00 23.02
N ASP A 343 -10.97 -27.96 22.27
CA ASP A 343 -10.63 -28.08 20.84
C ASP A 343 -9.19 -28.59 20.64
N LEU A 344 -8.30 -28.34 21.62
CA LEU A 344 -6.94 -28.89 21.68
C LEU A 344 -6.93 -30.40 21.96
N ASP A 345 -7.86 -30.89 22.77
CA ASP A 345 -8.01 -32.31 23.07
C ASP A 345 -8.60 -33.09 21.87
N ALA A 346 -9.50 -32.46 21.10
CA ALA A 346 -9.99 -33.02 19.83
C ALA A 346 -8.85 -33.23 18.81
N LEU A 347 -7.90 -32.29 18.74
CA LEU A 347 -6.75 -32.35 17.85
C LEU A 347 -5.76 -33.48 18.22
N LYS A 348 -5.61 -33.77 19.52
CA LYS A 348 -4.81 -34.92 20.00
C LYS A 348 -5.45 -36.26 19.66
N ASN A 349 -6.78 -36.36 19.81
CA ASN A 349 -7.51 -37.59 19.50
C ASN A 349 -7.49 -37.95 18.01
N LEU A 350 -7.42 -36.95 17.12
CA LEU A 350 -7.36 -37.17 15.67
C LEU A 350 -6.01 -37.76 15.21
N VAL A 351 -4.94 -37.52 15.97
CA VAL A 351 -3.57 -37.97 15.66
C VAL A 351 -3.30 -39.38 16.21
N ASP A 352 -4.06 -39.83 17.21
CA ASP A 352 -3.75 -41.05 17.99
C ASP A 352 -4.53 -42.32 17.58
N THR A 353 -5.31 -42.27 16.50
CA THR A 353 -6.08 -43.45 16.05
C THR A 353 -5.22 -44.42 15.22
N LYS A 354 -4.56 -45.36 15.92
CA LYS A 354 -3.83 -46.49 15.33
C LYS A 354 -4.75 -47.38 14.47
N ALA A 355 -4.36 -47.50 13.20
CA ALA A 355 -4.44 -48.67 12.31
C ALA A 355 -5.52 -49.75 12.60
N HIS A 356 -6.59 -49.77 11.80
CA HIS A 356 -7.06 -50.95 11.02
C HIS A 356 -8.42 -50.69 10.34
N LYS A 357 -8.45 -50.68 9.00
CA LYS A 357 -9.40 -51.34 8.07
C LYS A 357 -9.37 -50.66 6.68
N LEU A 358 -8.52 -51.22 5.81
CA LEU A 358 -8.10 -50.70 4.52
C LEU A 358 -9.08 -51.10 3.38
N ARG A 359 -10.26 -50.47 3.33
CA ARG A 359 -10.95 -50.22 2.04
C ARG A 359 -12.02 -49.12 2.09
N ASP A 360 -12.63 -48.87 3.25
CA ASP A 360 -13.41 -47.64 3.52
C ASP A 360 -12.51 -46.41 3.81
N PHE A 361 -11.22 -46.67 4.03
CA PHE A 361 -10.21 -45.69 4.43
C PHE A 361 -9.93 -44.59 3.40
N ALA A 362 -10.12 -44.84 2.10
CA ALA A 362 -9.81 -43.82 1.08
C ALA A 362 -10.86 -42.69 1.05
N VAL A 363 -12.15 -43.05 1.19
CA VAL A 363 -13.26 -42.07 1.23
C VAL A 363 -13.26 -41.34 2.56
N HIS A 364 -13.13 -42.07 3.68
CA HIS A 364 -13.07 -41.43 5.00
C HIS A 364 -11.81 -40.60 5.24
N LYS A 365 -10.67 -40.92 4.61
CA LYS A 365 -9.47 -40.07 4.71
C LYS A 365 -9.59 -38.80 3.86
N LEU A 366 -10.27 -38.85 2.70
CA LEU A 366 -10.58 -37.66 1.90
C LEU A 366 -11.62 -36.75 2.59
N GLU A 367 -12.67 -37.35 3.17
CA GLU A 367 -13.66 -36.62 3.98
C GLU A 367 -13.04 -36.03 5.25
N ASN A 368 -12.22 -36.79 5.97
CA ASN A 368 -11.50 -36.28 7.15
C ASN A 368 -10.47 -35.21 6.78
N LEU A 369 -9.80 -35.30 5.62
CA LEU A 369 -8.88 -34.26 5.17
C LEU A 369 -9.62 -32.97 4.79
N GLY A 370 -10.75 -33.06 4.09
CA GLY A 370 -11.60 -31.91 3.79
C GLY A 370 -12.22 -31.28 5.05
N PHE A 371 -12.64 -32.11 6.01
CA PHE A 371 -13.15 -31.66 7.30
C PHE A 371 -12.07 -30.94 8.12
N VAL A 372 -10.85 -31.49 8.17
CA VAL A 372 -9.73 -30.88 8.88
C VAL A 372 -9.28 -29.58 8.21
N ASP A 373 -9.19 -29.52 6.88
CA ASP A 373 -8.84 -28.29 6.15
C ASP A 373 -9.90 -27.19 6.37
N GLY A 374 -11.18 -27.54 6.26
CA GLY A 374 -12.28 -26.63 6.55
C GLY A 374 -12.27 -26.14 8.01
N TRP A 375 -11.98 -27.03 8.96
CA TRP A 375 -11.83 -26.64 10.38
C TRP A 375 -10.65 -25.70 10.59
N ILE A 376 -9.46 -25.97 10.01
CA ILE A 376 -8.28 -25.09 10.10
C ILE A 376 -8.57 -23.73 9.48
N ARG A 377 -9.19 -23.69 8.30
CA ARG A 377 -9.63 -22.45 7.63
C ARG A 377 -10.58 -21.65 8.51
N ARG A 378 -11.55 -22.29 9.16
CA ARG A 378 -12.46 -21.64 10.10
C ARG A 378 -11.75 -21.06 11.31
N GLN A 379 -10.83 -21.80 11.92
CA GLN A 379 -10.00 -21.27 13.03
C GLN A 379 -9.13 -20.11 12.57
N ALA A 380 -8.60 -20.16 11.34
CA ALA A 380 -7.82 -19.09 10.77
C ALA A 380 -8.65 -17.81 10.60
N ALA A 381 -9.84 -17.94 10.04
CA ALA A 381 -10.78 -16.84 9.89
C ALA A 381 -11.16 -16.21 11.25
N MET A 382 -11.51 -17.02 12.26
CA MET A 382 -11.81 -16.54 13.62
C MET A 382 -10.63 -15.79 14.26
N ALA A 383 -9.41 -16.30 14.09
CA ALA A 383 -8.21 -15.61 14.57
C ALA A 383 -7.92 -14.32 13.81
N GLY A 384 -8.32 -14.21 12.54
CA GLY A 384 -8.32 -12.97 11.78
C GLY A 384 -9.22 -11.90 12.41
N ILE A 385 -10.44 -12.28 12.80
CA ILE A 385 -11.38 -11.40 13.52
C ILE A 385 -10.74 -10.92 14.83
N GLU A 386 -10.18 -11.83 15.62
CA GLU A 386 -9.51 -11.46 16.88
C GLU A 386 -8.29 -10.57 16.62
N LYS A 387 -7.54 -10.80 15.54
CA LYS A 387 -6.43 -9.93 15.17
C LYS A 387 -6.88 -8.50 14.85
N VAL A 388 -8.06 -8.31 14.25
CA VAL A 388 -8.67 -6.98 14.06
C VAL A 388 -9.03 -6.34 15.41
N ARG A 389 -9.67 -7.10 16.32
CA ARG A 389 -10.00 -6.60 17.68
C ARG A 389 -8.74 -6.19 18.45
N MET A 390 -7.70 -7.02 18.42
CA MET A 390 -6.39 -6.70 19.00
C MET A 390 -5.80 -5.44 18.39
N LEU A 391 -5.84 -5.30 17.06
CA LEU A 391 -5.33 -4.13 16.36
C LEU A 391 -6.06 -2.85 16.79
N ASN A 392 -7.38 -2.87 16.88
CA ASN A 392 -8.18 -1.74 17.39
C ASN A 392 -7.74 -1.34 18.82
N ARG A 393 -7.55 -2.32 19.70
CA ARG A 393 -7.08 -2.08 21.08
C ARG A 393 -5.66 -1.52 21.14
N GLN A 394 -4.77 -1.95 20.24
CA GLN A 394 -3.41 -1.41 20.09
C GLN A 394 -3.42 0.03 19.55
N LEU A 395 -4.25 0.32 18.56
CA LEU A 395 -4.44 1.68 18.05
C LEU A 395 -5.06 2.60 19.11
N ALA A 396 -5.99 2.10 19.92
CA ALA A 396 -6.55 2.85 21.05
C ALA A 396 -5.47 3.18 22.09
N PHE A 397 -4.55 2.27 22.38
CA PHE A 397 -3.41 2.52 23.26
C PHE A 397 -2.48 3.62 22.72
N LEU A 398 -2.12 3.56 21.43
CA LEU A 398 -1.22 4.53 20.81
C LEU A 398 -1.86 5.92 20.61
N THR A 399 -3.16 5.98 20.35
CA THR A 399 -3.80 7.19 19.80
C THR A 399 -4.95 7.75 20.61
N GLY A 400 -5.42 7.03 21.64
CA GLY A 400 -6.65 7.38 22.37
C GLY A 400 -7.90 7.31 21.50
N MET A 401 -7.92 6.45 20.48
CA MET A 401 -9.16 6.12 19.76
C MET A 401 -10.16 5.39 20.68
N PRO A 402 -11.45 5.74 20.64
CA PRO A 402 -12.49 4.98 21.33
C PRO A 402 -12.56 3.53 20.86
N LEU A 403 -13.01 2.63 21.76
CA LEU A 403 -13.17 1.19 21.50
C LEU A 403 -14.65 0.74 21.45
N ASN A 404 -15.58 1.66 21.62
CA ASN A 404 -17.01 1.42 21.54
C ASN A 404 -17.73 2.70 21.08
N LEU A 405 -18.99 2.57 20.66
CA LEU A 405 -19.76 3.72 20.17
C LEU A 405 -20.15 4.71 21.28
N LYS A 406 -20.24 4.24 22.52
CA LYS A 406 -20.57 5.10 23.67
C LYS A 406 -19.47 6.13 23.93
N ASP A 407 -18.23 5.67 23.98
CA ASP A 407 -17.02 6.49 24.16
C ASP A 407 -16.67 7.28 22.88
N ALA A 408 -17.18 6.84 21.72
CA ALA A 408 -17.09 7.57 20.47
C ALA A 408 -18.02 8.79 20.39
N GLY A 409 -18.92 8.98 21.36
CA GLY A 409 -19.75 10.18 21.48
C GLY A 409 -21.26 9.93 21.52
N ILE A 410 -21.73 8.69 21.41
CA ILE A 410 -23.17 8.37 21.48
C ILE A 410 -23.62 8.30 22.95
N LYS A 411 -24.22 9.39 23.43
CA LYS A 411 -24.59 9.56 24.86
C LYS A 411 -26.06 9.32 25.18
N ASP A 412 -26.90 9.15 24.17
CA ASP A 412 -28.35 9.03 24.28
C ASP A 412 -28.85 7.59 24.42
N ASN A 413 -27.97 6.65 24.78
CA ASN A 413 -28.28 5.23 24.93
C ASN A 413 -28.91 4.62 23.66
N LEU A 414 -28.40 5.00 22.49
CA LEU A 414 -28.87 4.56 21.17
C LEU A 414 -30.33 4.94 20.88
N ALA A 415 -30.78 6.14 21.31
CA ALA A 415 -32.16 6.59 21.08
C ALA A 415 -32.55 6.63 19.59
N LYS A 416 -31.58 6.82 18.68
CA LYS A 416 -31.78 6.82 17.22
C LYS A 416 -31.38 5.50 16.55
N LEU A 417 -31.38 4.37 17.27
CA LEU A 417 -30.96 3.08 16.71
C LEU A 417 -31.78 2.67 15.49
N ASP A 418 -33.10 2.83 15.55
CA ASP A 418 -34.00 2.53 14.43
C ASP A 418 -33.65 3.36 13.20
N GLN A 419 -33.41 4.67 13.37
CA GLN A 419 -32.97 5.54 12.29
C GLN A 419 -31.64 5.06 11.68
N VAL A 420 -30.66 4.68 12.51
CA VAL A 420 -29.38 4.13 12.00
C VAL A 420 -29.61 2.86 11.18
N ALA A 421 -30.46 1.96 11.66
CA ALA A 421 -30.74 0.72 10.94
C ALA A 421 -31.46 0.99 9.60
N ASP A 422 -32.45 1.87 9.59
CA ASP A 422 -33.18 2.24 8.37
C ASP A 422 -32.24 2.91 7.35
N THR A 423 -31.47 3.91 7.78
CA THR A 423 -30.48 4.58 6.91
C THR A 423 -29.41 3.62 6.40
N ALA A 424 -28.96 2.66 7.22
CA ALA A 424 -27.98 1.68 6.80
C ALA A 424 -28.54 0.73 5.73
N MET A 425 -29.80 0.30 5.87
CA MET A 425 -30.47 -0.58 4.91
C MET A 425 -30.75 0.09 3.55
N GLU A 426 -30.82 1.43 3.52
CA GLU A 426 -30.94 2.24 2.29
C GLU A 426 -29.58 2.49 1.60
N ASP A 427 -28.46 2.15 2.24
CA ASP A 427 -27.14 2.36 1.68
C ASP A 427 -26.83 1.32 0.59
N GLY A 428 -26.44 1.79 -0.59
CA GLY A 428 -26.13 0.93 -1.74
C GLY A 428 -24.99 -0.08 -1.50
N SER A 429 -24.09 0.17 -0.55
CA SER A 429 -23.04 -0.78 -0.16
C SER A 429 -23.61 -2.09 0.41
N MET A 430 -24.81 -2.08 1.00
CA MET A 430 -25.43 -3.28 1.56
C MET A 430 -25.68 -4.38 0.52
N LEU A 431 -25.90 -3.99 -0.74
CA LEU A 431 -26.22 -4.91 -1.84
C LEU A 431 -25.10 -5.91 -2.13
N TYR A 432 -23.86 -5.49 -1.91
CA TYR A 432 -22.65 -6.20 -2.28
C TYR A 432 -22.11 -7.12 -1.17
N ASN A 433 -22.62 -6.96 0.06
CA ASN A 433 -22.21 -7.79 1.19
C ASN A 433 -22.47 -9.29 0.93
N PRO A 434 -21.54 -10.20 1.28
CA PRO A 434 -21.64 -11.63 0.96
C PRO A 434 -22.80 -12.37 1.62
N VAL A 435 -23.37 -11.81 2.69
CA VAL A 435 -24.60 -12.29 3.31
C VAL A 435 -25.63 -11.19 3.16
N GLU A 436 -26.85 -11.50 2.73
CA GLU A 436 -27.92 -10.51 2.61
C GLU A 436 -28.10 -9.80 3.97
N PRO A 437 -27.85 -8.47 4.06
CA PRO A 437 -28.04 -7.76 5.32
C PRO A 437 -29.51 -7.69 5.67
N ASN A 438 -29.82 -7.69 6.96
CA ASN A 438 -31.16 -7.40 7.44
C ASN A 438 -31.10 -6.41 8.60
N ARG A 439 -32.21 -5.71 8.80
CA ARG A 439 -32.34 -4.63 9.77
C ARG A 439 -32.02 -5.06 11.20
N GLU A 440 -32.48 -6.25 11.61
CA GLU A 440 -32.24 -6.77 12.97
C GLU A 440 -30.75 -7.03 13.21
N ALA A 441 -30.06 -7.63 12.23
CA ALA A 441 -28.63 -7.85 12.29
C ALA A 441 -27.84 -6.53 12.42
N VAL A 442 -28.23 -5.49 11.68
CA VAL A 442 -27.64 -4.14 11.82
C VAL A 442 -27.81 -3.62 13.24
N MET A 443 -29.04 -3.67 13.79
CA MET A 443 -29.32 -3.20 15.15
C MET A 443 -28.50 -3.95 16.19
N ASP A 444 -28.37 -5.26 16.05
CA ASP A 444 -27.62 -6.11 16.98
C ASP A 444 -26.12 -5.84 16.93
N ILE A 445 -25.56 -5.66 15.73
CA ILE A 445 -24.16 -5.24 15.57
C ILE A 445 -23.92 -3.90 16.26
N VAL A 446 -24.77 -2.89 16.00
CA VAL A 446 -24.63 -1.56 16.61
C VAL A 446 -24.73 -1.63 18.13
N LYS A 447 -25.67 -2.41 18.68
CA LYS A 447 -25.78 -2.65 20.13
C LYS A 447 -24.52 -3.32 20.70
N ARG A 448 -24.01 -4.37 20.05
CA ARG A 448 -22.79 -5.08 20.50
C ARG A 448 -21.61 -4.11 20.59
N VAL A 449 -21.38 -3.32 19.54
CA VAL A 449 -20.30 -2.33 19.52
C VAL A 449 -20.53 -1.22 20.56
N TYR A 450 -21.77 -0.79 20.80
CA TYR A 450 -22.08 0.22 21.81
C TYR A 450 -21.77 -0.24 23.24
N TYR A 451 -22.14 -1.48 23.58
CA TYR A 451 -22.00 -2.01 24.94
C TYR A 451 -20.67 -2.74 25.20
N THR A 452 -19.78 -2.83 24.20
CA THR A 452 -18.47 -3.46 24.33
C THR A 452 -17.61 -2.75 25.38
N LYS A 453 -16.93 -3.54 26.22
CA LYS A 453 -16.08 -3.06 27.34
C LYS A 453 -14.60 -3.41 27.13
N ASP A 454 -14.14 -3.28 25.90
CA ASP A 454 -12.74 -3.50 25.57
C ASP A 454 -11.84 -2.43 26.19
N THR A 455 -10.62 -2.84 26.51
CA THR A 455 -9.60 -1.96 27.08
C THR A 455 -8.42 -1.84 26.12
N PRO A 456 -7.72 -0.69 26.08
CA PRO A 456 -6.51 -0.54 25.29
C PRO A 456 -5.50 -1.66 25.54
N LEU A 457 -4.81 -2.09 24.50
CA LEU A 457 -3.79 -3.14 24.55
C LEU A 457 -2.43 -2.50 24.29
N GLU A 458 -1.50 -2.64 25.24
CA GLU A 458 -0.15 -2.10 25.10
C GLU A 458 0.55 -2.64 23.85
N VAL A 459 1.29 -1.76 23.16
CA VAL A 459 2.04 -2.10 21.95
C VAL A 459 3.48 -2.45 22.33
N THR A 460 3.90 -3.66 21.97
CA THR A 460 5.27 -4.12 22.26
C THR A 460 6.24 -3.71 21.16
N ARG A 461 7.55 -3.79 21.43
CA ARG A 461 8.58 -3.61 20.39
C ARG A 461 8.47 -4.62 19.25
N GLU A 462 7.90 -5.80 19.48
CA GLU A 462 7.72 -6.80 18.43
C GLU A 462 6.57 -6.44 17.49
N ASP A 463 5.49 -5.84 18.03
CA ASP A 463 4.36 -5.35 17.24
C ASP A 463 4.76 -4.22 16.28
N LEU A 464 5.78 -3.44 16.63
CA LEU A 464 6.31 -2.33 15.82
C LEU A 464 7.33 -2.76 14.76
N ARG A 465 7.75 -4.04 14.72
CA ARG A 465 8.73 -4.51 13.73
C ARG A 465 8.08 -4.58 12.33
N PRO A 466 8.67 -3.93 11.31
CA PRO A 466 8.21 -4.03 9.94
C PRO A 466 8.09 -5.50 9.49
N GLY A 467 7.03 -5.85 8.77
CA GLY A 467 6.79 -7.23 8.33
C GLY A 467 7.93 -7.86 7.50
N ALA A 468 8.76 -7.04 6.83
CA ALA A 468 9.95 -7.50 6.12
C ALA A 468 11.13 -7.82 7.07
N GLU A 469 11.22 -7.18 8.24
CA GLU A 469 12.30 -7.43 9.22
C GLU A 469 12.06 -8.70 10.05
N LYS A 470 10.85 -9.29 9.99
CA LYS A 470 10.61 -10.64 10.53
C LYS A 470 11.37 -11.74 9.79
N LYS A 471 11.95 -11.44 8.61
CA LYS A 471 12.92 -12.32 7.92
C LYS A 471 14.06 -11.50 7.34
N SER A 472 15.26 -11.67 7.93
CA SER A 472 16.55 -11.06 7.53
C SER A 472 16.77 -9.63 8.03
N ALA A 473 17.42 -9.53 9.20
CA ALA A 473 18.15 -8.34 9.63
C ALA A 473 19.35 -8.11 8.68
N THR A 474 19.10 -7.52 7.52
CA THR A 474 20.16 -6.99 6.66
C THR A 474 20.41 -5.55 7.08
N LYS A 475 21.63 -5.28 7.55
CA LYS A 475 22.04 -3.98 8.08
C LYS A 475 21.91 -2.94 6.96
N LYS A 476 21.03 -1.93 7.11
CA LYS A 476 20.98 -0.79 6.17
C LYS A 476 22.23 0.08 6.41
N ILE A 477 23.30 -0.18 5.65
CA ILE A 477 24.44 0.73 5.57
C ILE A 477 24.20 1.71 4.40
N SER A 478 24.30 3.00 4.69
CA SER A 478 24.28 4.12 3.74
C SER A 478 25.43 5.06 4.09
N ASN A 479 25.98 5.76 3.09
CA ASN A 479 27.25 6.49 3.15
C ASN A 479 28.42 5.54 3.46
N VAL A 480 28.53 4.44 2.69
CA VAL A 480 29.61 3.45 2.85
C VAL A 480 30.96 4.11 2.54
N PHE A 481 31.01 4.86 1.44
CA PHE A 481 32.22 5.55 0.99
C PHE A 481 32.20 7.00 1.45
N LYS A 482 33.22 7.41 2.21
CA LYS A 482 33.34 8.77 2.73
C LYS A 482 33.81 9.78 1.69
N ASP A 483 34.70 9.35 0.82
CA ASP A 483 35.35 10.15 -0.21
C ASP A 483 35.74 9.26 -1.41
N SER A 484 36.13 9.90 -2.51
CA SER A 484 36.47 9.21 -3.75
C SER A 484 37.68 8.28 -3.59
N GLU A 485 38.61 8.61 -2.69
CA GLU A 485 39.78 7.75 -2.40
C GLU A 485 39.35 6.42 -1.81
N MET A 486 38.41 6.42 -0.86
CA MET A 486 37.83 5.19 -0.32
C MET A 486 37.11 4.33 -1.38
N VAL A 487 36.50 4.96 -2.40
CA VAL A 487 35.93 4.23 -3.55
C VAL A 487 37.02 3.53 -4.35
N TYR A 488 38.13 4.22 -4.61
CA TYR A 488 39.26 3.65 -5.32
C TYR A 488 39.92 2.52 -4.54
N ASP A 489 40.23 2.74 -3.26
CA ASP A 489 40.89 1.75 -2.39
C ASP A 489 40.10 0.45 -2.26
N ILE A 490 38.76 0.52 -2.26
CA ILE A 490 37.92 -0.66 -2.10
C ILE A 490 37.56 -1.26 -3.46
N LEU A 491 37.01 -0.47 -4.39
CA LEU A 491 36.47 -1.02 -5.63
C LEU A 491 37.57 -1.33 -6.65
N MET A 492 38.64 -0.53 -6.77
CA MET A 492 39.74 -0.87 -7.68
C MET A 492 40.51 -2.09 -7.20
N ASP A 493 40.84 -2.17 -5.91
CA ASP A 493 41.51 -3.35 -5.34
C ASP A 493 40.66 -4.60 -5.50
N PHE A 494 39.34 -4.49 -5.30
CA PHE A 494 38.44 -5.61 -5.53
C PHE A 494 38.40 -6.00 -7.01
N TYR A 495 38.39 -5.04 -7.95
CA TYR A 495 38.49 -5.35 -9.38
C TYR A 495 39.81 -5.99 -9.77
N ASP A 496 40.92 -5.58 -9.16
CA ASP A 496 42.23 -6.20 -9.38
C ASP A 496 42.23 -7.65 -8.86
N MET A 497 41.61 -7.89 -7.70
CA MET A 497 41.40 -9.23 -7.18
C MET A 497 40.55 -10.09 -8.13
N LEU A 498 39.43 -9.57 -8.64
CA LEU A 498 38.60 -10.29 -9.61
C LEU A 498 39.32 -10.58 -10.92
N ASN A 499 40.21 -9.68 -11.36
CA ASN A 499 41.03 -9.87 -12.55
C ASN A 499 42.06 -11.00 -12.36
N LYS A 500 42.57 -11.17 -11.13
CA LYS A 500 43.53 -12.23 -10.76
C LYS A 500 42.86 -13.55 -10.36
N ASP A 501 41.56 -13.56 -10.11
CA ASP A 501 40.82 -14.75 -9.74
C ASP A 501 40.82 -15.79 -10.89
N PRO A 502 41.16 -17.07 -10.62
CA PRO A 502 41.33 -18.07 -11.67
C PRO A 502 40.03 -18.48 -12.37
N LYS A 503 38.86 -18.19 -11.78
CA LYS A 503 37.54 -18.48 -12.38
C LYS A 503 36.97 -17.27 -13.12
N ILE A 504 37.19 -16.08 -12.58
CA ILE A 504 36.59 -14.83 -13.08
C ILE A 504 37.50 -14.13 -14.09
N GLY A 505 38.80 -13.99 -13.79
CA GLY A 505 39.77 -13.25 -14.60
C GLY A 505 39.83 -13.67 -16.08
N PRO A 506 40.04 -14.97 -16.40
CA PRO A 506 40.05 -15.43 -17.79
C PRO A 506 38.75 -15.16 -18.55
N SER A 507 37.63 -15.26 -17.83
CA SER A 507 36.30 -15.01 -18.40
C SER A 507 36.08 -13.53 -18.69
N LEU A 508 36.56 -12.63 -17.83
CA LEU A 508 36.56 -11.17 -18.04
C LEU A 508 37.45 -10.77 -19.21
N LYS A 509 38.66 -11.34 -19.33
CA LYS A 509 39.57 -11.07 -20.44
C LYS A 509 38.97 -11.49 -21.79
N LYS A 510 38.31 -12.64 -21.84
CA LYS A 510 37.65 -13.15 -23.07
C LYS A 510 36.55 -12.23 -23.61
N THR A 511 36.04 -11.31 -22.79
CA THR A 511 34.96 -10.41 -23.19
C THR A 511 35.40 -9.36 -24.21
N ASN A 512 36.69 -9.03 -24.24
CA ASN A 512 37.25 -7.96 -25.06
C ASN A 512 36.44 -6.66 -24.91
N LEU A 513 36.15 -6.27 -23.67
CA LEU A 513 35.31 -5.12 -23.32
C LEU A 513 36.13 -4.03 -22.63
N CYS A 514 35.85 -2.78 -22.98
CA CYS A 514 36.23 -1.61 -22.19
C CYS A 514 34.97 -1.03 -21.51
N ILE A 515 34.91 -1.13 -20.17
CA ILE A 515 33.77 -0.67 -19.36
C ILE A 515 34.22 0.47 -18.45
N GLN A 516 33.51 1.60 -18.50
CA GLN A 516 33.72 2.72 -17.60
C GLN A 516 32.62 2.82 -16.56
N PHE A 517 32.98 2.79 -15.29
CA PHE A 517 32.10 3.06 -14.17
C PHE A 517 32.26 4.51 -13.71
N ARG A 518 31.14 5.22 -13.61
CA ARG A 518 31.04 6.59 -13.07
C ARG A 518 30.20 6.54 -11.81
N TYR A 519 30.85 6.64 -10.66
CA TYR A 519 30.19 6.66 -9.37
C TYR A 519 29.81 8.09 -9.00
N THR A 520 28.68 8.23 -8.31
CA THR A 520 28.26 9.46 -7.65
C THR A 520 28.15 9.21 -6.15
N LYS A 521 28.41 10.25 -5.34
CA LYS A 521 28.31 10.20 -3.86
C LYS A 521 29.19 9.11 -3.22
N PRO A 522 30.52 9.25 -3.27
CA PRO A 522 31.31 10.34 -3.84
C PRO A 522 31.65 10.13 -5.32
N ASP A 523 32.09 11.20 -6.00
CA ASP A 523 32.36 11.16 -7.44
C ASP A 523 33.66 10.42 -7.74
N ALA A 524 33.59 9.30 -8.46
CA ALA A 524 34.77 8.53 -8.85
C ALA A 524 34.56 7.92 -10.25
N VAL A 525 35.65 7.81 -11.01
CA VAL A 525 35.64 7.18 -12.33
C VAL A 525 36.67 6.07 -12.35
N ILE A 526 36.23 4.84 -12.64
CA ILE A 526 37.07 3.66 -12.81
C ILE A 526 36.80 3.09 -14.20
N THR A 527 37.84 2.85 -14.99
CA THR A 527 37.71 2.17 -16.28
C THR A 527 38.42 0.83 -16.22
N ILE A 528 37.71 -0.23 -16.61
CA ILE A 528 38.24 -1.58 -16.79
C ILE A 528 38.38 -1.81 -18.29
N ASP A 529 39.62 -1.88 -18.78
CA ASP A 529 39.92 -2.10 -20.18
C ASP A 529 40.49 -3.51 -20.38
N ALA A 530 39.65 -4.42 -20.87
CA ALA A 530 40.04 -5.79 -21.21
C ALA A 530 40.24 -5.98 -22.72
N THR A 531 40.47 -4.90 -23.47
CA THR A 531 40.64 -4.98 -24.93
C THR A 531 42.07 -5.29 -25.39
N GLY A 532 43.05 -5.14 -24.51
CA GLY A 532 44.46 -5.43 -24.78
C GLY A 532 44.94 -6.80 -24.30
N ASP A 533 46.24 -7.04 -24.42
CA ASP A 533 46.90 -8.27 -23.95
C ASP A 533 46.80 -8.47 -22.44
N GLU A 534 46.66 -7.39 -21.68
CA GLU A 534 46.42 -7.41 -20.23
C GLU A 534 45.22 -6.51 -19.90
N THR A 535 44.43 -6.92 -18.90
CA THR A 535 43.32 -6.11 -18.41
C THR A 535 43.86 -4.97 -17.55
N GLN A 536 43.55 -3.73 -17.95
CA GLN A 536 44.01 -2.52 -17.27
C GLN A 536 42.89 -1.92 -16.41
N LEU A 537 43.25 -1.50 -15.19
CA LEU A 537 42.38 -0.75 -14.29
C LEU A 537 42.86 0.70 -14.22
N ILE A 538 42.03 1.63 -14.71
CA ILE A 538 42.41 3.03 -14.91
C ILE A 538 41.60 3.90 -13.96
N LYS A 539 42.30 4.62 -13.07
CA LYS A 539 41.75 5.64 -12.17
C LYS A 539 41.55 6.96 -12.93
N GLY A 540 40.33 7.48 -12.93
CA GLY A 540 40.01 8.83 -13.41
C GLY A 540 39.88 8.95 -14.94
N LYS A 541 40.62 9.89 -15.53
CA LYS A 541 40.47 10.27 -16.95
C LYS A 541 40.97 9.16 -17.87
N PHE A 542 40.04 8.54 -18.59
CA PHE A 542 40.33 7.61 -19.68
C PHE A 542 40.46 8.35 -21.01
N LYS A 543 41.50 8.04 -21.80
CA LYS A 543 41.75 8.69 -23.11
C LYS A 543 41.04 8.01 -24.29
N GLY A 544 40.59 6.76 -24.13
CA GLY A 544 39.85 6.01 -25.16
C GLY A 544 38.33 6.22 -25.08
N GLU A 545 37.60 5.53 -25.97
CA GLU A 545 36.14 5.47 -25.92
C GLU A 545 35.69 4.14 -25.28
N PRO A 546 35.03 4.17 -24.11
CA PRO A 546 34.52 2.96 -23.50
C PRO A 546 33.33 2.41 -24.30
N GLU A 547 33.31 1.09 -24.54
CA GLU A 547 32.20 0.42 -25.23
C GLU A 547 30.90 0.53 -24.42
N VAL A 548 31.03 0.56 -23.08
CA VAL A 548 29.92 0.79 -22.15
C VAL A 548 30.35 1.73 -21.03
N THR A 549 29.53 2.74 -20.75
CA THR A 549 29.63 3.57 -19.55
C THR A 549 28.45 3.26 -18.63
N MET A 550 28.70 2.89 -17.38
CA MET A 550 27.69 2.72 -16.34
C MET A 550 27.84 3.82 -15.28
N SER A 551 26.76 4.56 -15.01
CA SER A 551 26.71 5.61 -13.99
C SER A 551 25.78 5.20 -12.85
N MET A 552 26.26 5.23 -11.60
CA MET A 552 25.51 4.75 -10.43
C MET A 552 26.00 5.37 -9.12
N ASP A 553 25.22 5.23 -8.06
CA ASP A 553 25.66 5.58 -6.70
C ASP A 553 26.76 4.62 -6.21
N ALA A 554 27.78 5.11 -5.49
CA ALA A 554 28.87 4.26 -5.00
C ALA A 554 28.34 3.17 -4.04
N ASP A 555 27.41 3.51 -3.15
CA ASP A 555 26.79 2.54 -2.23
C ASP A 555 25.93 1.52 -2.98
N PHE A 556 25.38 1.87 -4.14
CA PHE A 556 24.73 0.89 -5.00
C PHE A 556 25.72 -0.18 -5.47
N ALA A 557 26.92 0.22 -5.91
CA ALA A 557 27.96 -0.73 -6.32
C ALA A 557 28.36 -1.65 -5.16
N HIS A 558 28.47 -1.10 -3.94
CA HIS A 558 28.75 -1.88 -2.75
C HIS A 558 27.65 -2.92 -2.43
N LYS A 559 26.37 -2.53 -2.54
CA LYS A 559 25.22 -3.46 -2.37
C LYS A 559 25.17 -4.51 -3.48
N PHE A 560 25.54 -4.14 -4.70
CA PHE A 560 25.61 -5.06 -5.83
C PHE A 560 26.64 -6.15 -5.57
N TRP A 561 27.84 -5.80 -5.11
CA TRP A 561 28.88 -6.78 -4.79
C TRP A 561 28.58 -7.65 -3.58
N HIS A 562 27.61 -7.29 -2.73
CA HIS A 562 27.06 -8.17 -1.68
C HIS A 562 25.92 -9.08 -2.18
N GLY A 563 25.58 -9.04 -3.47
CA GLY A 563 24.40 -9.73 -4.01
C GLY A 563 23.06 -9.17 -3.49
N LYS A 564 23.07 -7.98 -2.87
CA LYS A 564 21.87 -7.32 -2.29
C LYS A 564 21.22 -6.32 -3.25
N ALA A 565 21.80 -6.10 -4.43
CA ALA A 565 21.23 -5.28 -5.50
C ALA A 565 21.25 -6.01 -6.84
N ASN A 566 20.18 -5.84 -7.62
CA ASN A 566 20.04 -6.44 -8.95
C ASN A 566 20.24 -5.36 -10.03
N LEU A 567 21.24 -5.54 -10.89
CA LEU A 567 21.61 -4.57 -11.92
C LEU A 567 20.49 -4.32 -12.94
N VAL A 568 19.74 -5.36 -13.34
CA VAL A 568 18.62 -5.25 -14.30
C VAL A 568 17.50 -4.43 -13.69
N THR A 569 17.12 -4.72 -12.44
CA THR A 569 16.12 -3.92 -11.70
C THR A 569 16.60 -2.48 -11.47
N ALA A 570 17.89 -2.27 -11.25
CA ALA A 570 18.42 -0.92 -11.06
C ALA A 570 18.42 -0.08 -12.34
N LEU A 571 18.63 -0.71 -13.50
CA LEU A 571 18.45 -0.07 -14.81
C LEU A 571 16.98 0.32 -15.04
N THR A 572 16.01 -0.55 -14.73
CA THR A 572 14.58 -0.23 -14.90
C THR A 572 14.11 0.87 -13.93
N ARG A 573 14.68 0.92 -12.71
CA ARG A 573 14.43 1.97 -11.72
C ARG A 573 15.26 3.24 -11.93
N ARG A 574 16.08 3.31 -12.98
CA ARG A 574 16.99 4.43 -13.29
C ARG A 574 18.00 4.77 -12.15
N GLN A 575 18.25 3.82 -11.26
CA GLN A 575 19.29 3.92 -10.23
C GLN A 575 20.69 3.71 -10.82
N VAL A 576 20.76 2.97 -11.93
CA VAL A 576 21.93 2.85 -12.78
C VAL A 576 21.55 3.39 -14.16
N LYS A 577 22.40 4.23 -14.73
CA LYS A 577 22.29 4.67 -16.14
C LYS A 577 23.39 3.97 -16.92
N ALA A 578 23.06 3.37 -18.05
CA ALA A 578 24.04 2.75 -18.93
C ALA A 578 23.98 3.37 -20.32
N LYS A 579 25.15 3.61 -20.93
CA LYS A 579 25.31 4.13 -22.28
C LYS A 579 26.28 3.22 -23.04
N GLY A 580 25.96 2.86 -24.28
CA GLY A 580 26.77 1.95 -25.10
C GLY A 580 26.14 0.55 -25.24
N ASN A 581 26.96 -0.47 -25.47
CA ASN A 581 26.53 -1.87 -25.70
C ASN A 581 26.09 -2.62 -24.41
N VAL A 582 25.01 -2.15 -23.78
CA VAL A 582 24.47 -2.70 -22.52
C VAL A 582 24.22 -4.23 -22.55
N PRO A 583 23.64 -4.82 -23.62
CA PRO A 583 23.40 -6.27 -23.65
C PRO A 583 24.66 -7.11 -23.46
N LYS A 584 25.82 -6.64 -23.94
CA LYS A 584 27.11 -7.35 -23.81
C LYS A 584 27.61 -7.35 -22.36
N THR A 585 27.40 -6.25 -21.61
CA THR A 585 27.69 -6.18 -20.17
C THR A 585 26.76 -7.07 -19.35
N LEU A 586 25.47 -7.19 -19.72
CA LEU A 586 24.53 -8.04 -18.98
C LEU A 586 24.88 -9.53 -19.07
N LYS A 587 25.53 -9.97 -20.17
CA LYS A 587 26.05 -11.34 -20.31
C LYS A 587 27.15 -11.69 -19.30
N LEU A 588 27.74 -10.69 -18.63
CA LEU A 588 28.76 -10.90 -17.59
C LEU A 588 28.17 -11.23 -16.22
N LEU A 589 26.90 -10.93 -15.98
CA LEU A 589 26.27 -11.12 -14.67
C LEU A 589 26.39 -12.57 -14.15
N PRO A 590 26.19 -13.63 -14.96
CA PRO A 590 26.40 -15.00 -14.50
C PRO A 590 27.86 -15.29 -14.12
N ILE A 591 28.82 -14.69 -14.84
CA ILE A 591 30.27 -14.84 -14.62
C ILE A 591 30.68 -14.18 -13.31
N LEU A 592 30.05 -13.04 -12.97
CA LEU A 592 30.34 -12.27 -11.76
C LEU A 592 29.63 -12.80 -10.51
N LYS A 593 28.71 -13.77 -10.63
CA LYS A 593 27.97 -14.31 -9.47
C LYS A 593 28.87 -14.81 -8.33
N PRO A 594 30.01 -15.50 -8.58
CA PRO A 594 30.92 -15.90 -7.50
C PRO A 594 31.57 -14.72 -6.76
N ALA A 595 31.66 -13.54 -7.39
CA ALA A 595 32.20 -12.34 -6.75
C ALA A 595 31.35 -11.88 -5.55
N TYR A 596 30.08 -12.28 -5.48
CA TYR A 596 29.20 -11.91 -4.36
C TYR A 596 29.61 -12.53 -3.04
N ASP A 597 30.23 -13.71 -3.08
CA ASP A 597 30.77 -14.37 -1.90
C ASP A 597 32.20 -13.86 -1.59
N LEU A 598 32.96 -13.48 -2.63
CA LEU A 598 34.33 -12.97 -2.48
C LEU A 598 34.40 -11.56 -1.88
N TYR A 599 33.39 -10.70 -2.15
CA TYR A 599 33.44 -9.31 -1.70
C TYR A 599 33.39 -9.13 -0.17
N PRO A 600 32.50 -9.82 0.57
CA PRO A 600 32.54 -9.82 2.04
C PRO A 600 33.88 -10.29 2.61
N ASP A 601 34.48 -11.34 2.04
CA ASP A 601 35.77 -11.88 2.50
C ASP A 601 36.91 -10.88 2.24
N PHE A 602 36.94 -10.30 1.05
CA PHE A 602 37.86 -9.21 0.69
C PHE A 602 37.77 -8.03 1.68
N LEU A 603 36.55 -7.60 2.03
CA LEU A 603 36.37 -6.51 2.99
C LEU A 603 36.90 -6.87 4.39
N ARG A 604 36.75 -8.12 4.84
CA ARG A 604 37.30 -8.58 6.12
C ARG A 604 38.82 -8.55 6.09
N GLU A 605 39.44 -9.10 5.04
CA GLU A 605 40.90 -9.15 4.88
C GLU A 605 41.53 -7.75 4.82
N LYS A 606 40.83 -6.78 4.23
CA LYS A 606 41.28 -5.38 4.15
C LYS A 606 40.97 -4.53 5.38
N GLY A 607 40.40 -5.12 6.44
CA GLY A 607 40.07 -4.41 7.69
C GLY A 607 38.80 -3.55 7.62
N PHE A 608 37.95 -3.78 6.62
CA PHE A 608 36.66 -3.11 6.42
C PHE A 608 35.46 -3.95 6.91
N GLU A 609 35.64 -4.78 7.94
CA GLU A 609 34.60 -5.67 8.48
C GLU A 609 33.26 -4.97 8.78
N ARG A 610 33.33 -3.71 9.23
CA ARG A 610 32.15 -2.89 9.53
C ARG A 610 31.24 -2.62 8.32
N LEU A 611 31.76 -2.81 7.10
CA LEU A 611 31.04 -2.55 5.84
C LEU A 611 30.37 -3.82 5.28
N VAL A 612 30.54 -4.99 5.90
CA VAL A 612 29.86 -6.22 5.45
C VAL A 612 28.36 -6.16 5.76
N LEU A 613 27.50 -6.43 4.76
CA LEU A 613 26.03 -6.31 4.81
C LEU A 613 25.24 -7.53 5.33
#